data_AF-A0A238WAK3-F1
#
_entry.id   AF-A0A238WAK3-F1
#
_cell.length_a   1.000
_cell.length_b   1.000
_cell.length_c   1.000
_cell.angle_alpha   90.00
_cell.angle_beta   90.00
_cell.angle_gamma   90.00
#
_symmetry.space_group_name_H-M   'P 1'
#
loop_
_entity.id
_entity.type
_entity.pdbx_description
1 polymer ?
#
loop_
_entity_poly.entity_id
_entity_poly.type
_entity_poly.pdbx_seq_one_letter_code
_entity_poly.pdbx_strand_id
1 'polypeptide(L)'
;MTTQQIEKLAKKNKGKTTQEIYSALMGLKLLKLGIVECIIYVSNNKQCSFIEAKEIVLNSPAWIDKKEEFIKEEQIAVLLNSSKNNLQKLEHMYPSDGTKESISI
;
A
#
# COMPACT_ATOMS: atom_id res chain seq x y z
N MET A 1 -14.63 -4.32 -1.16
CA MET A 1 -15.17 -3.02 -1.64
C MET A 1 -14.11 -2.41 -2.55
N THR A 2 -14.46 -1.81 -3.68
CA THR A 2 -13.47 -1.23 -4.60
C THR A 2 -12.94 0.11 -4.09
N THR A 3 -11.77 0.56 -4.57
CA THR A 3 -11.20 1.88 -4.26
C THR A 3 -12.19 3.01 -4.52
N GLN A 4 -12.89 2.99 -5.65
CA GLN A 4 -13.90 3.99 -5.99
C GLN A 4 -15.07 4.02 -5.00
N GLN A 5 -15.48 2.85 -4.46
CA GLN A 5 -16.52 2.79 -3.44
C GLN A 5 -16.04 3.36 -2.10
N ILE A 6 -14.77 3.12 -1.74
CA ILE A 6 -14.14 3.66 -0.53
C ILE A 6 -14.04 5.18 -0.60
N GLU A 7 -13.62 5.72 -1.74
CA GLU A 7 -13.56 7.17 -1.98
C GLU A 7 -14.94 7.81 -1.89
N LYS A 8 -15.96 7.18 -2.48
CA LYS A 8 -17.36 7.65 -2.38
C LYS A 8 -17.82 7.66 -0.93
N LEU A 9 -17.50 6.62 -0.16
CA LEU A 9 -17.84 6.55 1.27
C LEU A 9 -17.11 7.65 2.07
N ALA A 10 -15.83 7.88 1.79
CA ALA A 10 -15.04 8.92 2.44
C ALA A 10 -15.58 10.32 2.15
N LYS A 11 -15.98 10.58 0.89
CA LYS A 11 -16.58 11.85 0.45
C LYS A 11 -17.91 12.15 1.12
N LYS A 12 -18.76 11.13 1.34
CA LYS A 12 -20.03 11.26 2.07
C LYS A 12 -19.83 11.60 3.55
N ASN A 13 -18.69 11.21 4.11
CA ASN A 13 -18.37 11.33 5.53
C ASN A 13 -17.39 12.47 5.84
N LYS A 14 -17.15 13.41 4.91
CA LYS A 14 -16.09 14.44 5.03
C LYS A 14 -16.14 15.21 6.35
N GLY A 15 -14.97 15.65 6.79
CA GLY A 15 -14.84 16.56 7.94
C GLY A 15 -14.98 15.88 9.30
N LYS A 16 -14.85 14.55 9.37
CA LYS A 16 -14.88 13.82 10.64
C LYS A 16 -13.71 14.21 11.53
N THR A 17 -14.01 14.37 12.81
CA THR A 17 -13.02 14.46 13.88
C THR A 17 -12.18 13.18 13.94
N THR A 18 -11.03 13.23 14.62
CA THR A 18 -10.16 12.05 14.78
C THR A 18 -10.88 10.91 15.51
N GLN A 19 -11.72 11.20 16.49
CA GLN A 19 -12.49 10.18 17.20
C GLN A 19 -13.51 9.49 16.28
N GLU A 20 -14.24 10.25 15.46
CA GLU A 20 -15.19 9.70 14.49
C GLU A 20 -14.49 8.89 13.39
N ILE A 21 -13.26 9.27 13.02
CA ILE A 21 -12.42 8.46 12.15
C ILE A 21 -12.10 7.12 12.80
N TYR A 22 -11.72 7.08 14.08
CA TYR A 22 -11.42 5.81 14.75
C TYR A 22 -12.64 4.90 14.84
N SER A 23 -13.81 5.44 15.18
CA SER A 23 -15.06 4.67 15.13
C SER A 23 -15.37 4.15 13.74
N ALA A 24 -15.14 4.96 12.69
CA ALA A 24 -15.30 4.51 11.31
C ALA A 24 -14.31 3.40 10.95
N LEU A 25 -13.04 3.51 11.34
CA LEU A 25 -12.01 2.50 11.09
C LEU A 25 -12.34 1.15 11.74
N MET A 26 -12.89 1.15 12.96
CA MET A 26 -13.41 -0.07 13.60
C MET A 26 -14.52 -0.72 12.77
N GLY A 27 -15.47 0.08 12.28
CA GLY A 27 -16.53 -0.40 11.38
C GLY A 27 -15.98 -0.97 10.07
N LEU A 28 -15.00 -0.31 9.45
CA LEU A 28 -14.35 -0.79 8.22
C LEU A 28 -13.57 -2.10 8.46
N LYS A 29 -12.89 -2.25 9.61
CA LYS A 29 -12.23 -3.50 10.00
C LYS A 29 -13.23 -4.65 10.14
N LEU A 30 -14.40 -4.42 10.74
CA LEU A 30 -15.47 -5.42 10.83
C LEU A 30 -16.04 -5.81 9.46
N LEU A 31 -16.04 -4.89 8.50
CA LEU A 31 -16.38 -5.15 7.10
C LEU A 31 -15.23 -5.84 6.31
N LYS A 32 -14.19 -6.30 7.01
CA LYS A 32 -13.01 -6.97 6.43
C LYS A 32 -12.26 -6.13 5.39
N LEU A 33 -12.29 -4.80 5.53
CA LEU A 33 -11.43 -3.91 4.75
C LEU A 33 -10.02 -3.92 5.33
N GLY A 34 -9.01 -3.93 4.45
CA GLY A 34 -7.62 -3.92 4.85
C GLY A 34 -7.12 -2.54 5.29
N ILE A 35 -5.87 -2.52 5.76
CA ILE A 35 -5.18 -1.30 6.21
C ILE A 35 -5.10 -0.28 5.07
N VAL A 36 -4.78 -0.71 3.85
CA VAL A 36 -4.62 0.19 2.70
C VAL A 36 -5.95 0.87 2.34
N GLU A 37 -7.06 0.13 2.33
CA GLU A 37 -8.39 0.69 2.12
C GLU A 37 -8.76 1.71 3.19
N CYS A 38 -8.39 1.44 4.44
CA CYS A 38 -8.57 2.36 5.55
C CYS A 38 -7.76 3.64 5.38
N ILE A 39 -6.52 3.55 4.89
CA ILE A 39 -5.67 4.72 4.60
C ILE A 39 -6.30 5.57 3.50
N ILE A 40 -6.78 4.95 2.42
CA ILE A 40 -7.47 5.64 1.32
C ILE A 40 -8.72 6.35 1.84
N TYR A 41 -9.51 5.69 2.70
CA TYR A 41 -10.68 6.29 3.33
C TYR A 41 -10.30 7.55 4.13
N VAL A 42 -9.29 7.46 5.00
CA VAL A 42 -8.87 8.58 5.86
C VAL A 42 -8.31 9.74 5.03
N SER A 43 -7.44 9.46 4.06
CA SER A 43 -6.88 10.48 3.17
C SER A 43 -7.97 11.26 2.44
N ASN A 44 -8.96 10.58 1.88
CA ASN A 44 -10.08 11.23 1.19
C ASN A 44 -11.04 11.96 2.14
N ASN A 45 -11.20 11.46 3.37
CA ASN A 45 -12.10 12.06 4.35
C ASN A 45 -11.55 13.36 4.94
N LYS A 46 -10.26 13.33 5.32
CA LYS A 46 -9.52 14.42 5.96
C LYS A 46 -8.81 15.34 4.96
N GLN A 47 -8.80 14.98 3.68
CA GLN A 47 -8.06 15.68 2.62
C GLN A 47 -6.57 15.86 2.95
N CYS A 48 -5.97 14.81 3.52
CA CYS A 48 -4.55 14.78 3.85
C CYS A 48 -3.79 13.83 2.93
N SER A 49 -2.46 13.92 2.97
CA SER A 49 -1.58 13.03 2.21
C SER A 49 -1.74 11.57 2.64
N PHE A 50 -1.32 10.66 1.77
CA PHE A 50 -1.33 9.23 2.09
C PHE A 50 -0.46 8.91 3.32
N ILE A 51 0.66 9.63 3.50
CA ILE A 51 1.58 9.46 4.64
C ILE A 51 0.88 9.85 5.94
N GLU A 52 0.26 11.03 5.99
CA GLU A 52 -0.49 11.48 7.17
C GLU A 52 -1.66 10.54 7.49
N ALA A 53 -2.40 10.11 6.46
CA ALA A 53 -3.47 9.14 6.62
C ALA A 53 -2.97 7.79 7.14
N LYS A 54 -1.80 7.33 6.68
CA LYS A 54 -1.13 6.12 7.18
C LYS A 54 -0.84 6.23 8.67
N GLU A 55 -0.27 7.34 9.12
CA GLU A 55 0.00 7.56 10.54
C GLU A 55 -1.27 7.54 11.39
N ILE A 56 -2.35 8.18 10.93
CA ILE A 56 -3.65 8.18 11.63
C ILE A 56 -4.21 6.75 11.76
N VAL A 57 -4.16 5.96 10.67
CA VAL A 57 -4.68 4.59 10.65
C VAL A 57 -3.85 3.68 11.54
N LEU A 58 -2.52 3.71 11.41
CA LEU A 58 -1.62 2.83 12.17
C LEU A 58 -1.59 3.15 13.66
N ASN A 59 -1.86 4.39 14.06
CA ASN A 59 -2.00 4.78 15.46
C ASN A 59 -3.45 4.65 15.98
N SER A 60 -4.39 4.19 15.15
CA SER A 60 -5.76 3.97 15.60
C SER A 60 -5.89 2.68 16.41
N PRO A 61 -6.79 2.61 17.40
CA PRO A 61 -7.07 1.38 18.12
C PRO A 61 -7.49 0.20 17.23
N ALA A 62 -8.01 0.50 16.02
CA ALA A 62 -8.42 -0.52 15.06
C ALA A 62 -7.23 -1.30 14.47
N TRP A 63 -6.05 -0.70 14.36
CA TRP A 63 -4.92 -1.31 13.63
C TRP A 63 -3.59 -1.28 14.39
N ILE A 64 -3.59 -0.80 15.62
CA ILE A 64 -2.38 -0.71 16.45
C ILE A 64 -1.71 -2.08 16.64
N ASP A 65 -2.51 -3.16 16.71
CA ASP A 65 -2.09 -4.55 16.80
C ASP A 65 -1.39 -5.07 15.54
N LYS A 66 -1.65 -4.45 14.40
CA LYS A 66 -1.12 -4.82 13.08
C LYS A 66 -0.07 -3.85 12.55
N LYS A 67 0.26 -2.81 13.31
CA LYS A 67 1.18 -1.75 12.90
C LYS A 67 2.57 -2.29 12.55
N GLU A 68 3.16 -3.07 13.45
CA GLU A 68 4.52 -3.59 13.24
C GLU A 68 4.61 -4.55 12.06
N GLU A 69 3.63 -5.44 11.94
CA GLU A 69 3.50 -6.39 10.82
C GLU A 69 3.43 -5.63 9.49
N PHE A 70 2.54 -4.64 9.39
CA PHE A 70 2.38 -3.83 8.19
C PHE A 70 3.65 -3.07 7.81
N ILE A 71 4.36 -2.47 8.77
CA ILE A 71 5.62 -1.76 8.51
C ILE A 71 6.69 -2.73 7.98
N LYS A 72 6.78 -3.92 8.57
CA LYS A 72 7.74 -4.94 8.13
C LYS A 72 7.45 -5.40 6.71
N GLU A 73 6.19 -5.65 6.37
CA GLU A 73 5.77 -6.03 5.01
C GLU A 73 6.07 -4.92 4.00
N GLU A 74 5.80 -3.65 4.34
CA GLU A 74 6.11 -2.49 3.49
C GLU A 74 7.62 -2.41 3.20
N GLN A 75 8.47 -2.59 4.22
CA GLN A 75 9.93 -2.59 4.05
C GLN A 75 10.42 -3.75 3.17
N ILE A 76 9.88 -4.96 3.35
CA ILE A 76 10.21 -6.11 2.51
C ILE A 76 9.79 -5.84 1.06
N ALA A 77 8.61 -5.29 0.83
CA ALA A 77 8.14 -4.94 -0.51
C ALA A 77 9.04 -3.92 -1.20
N VAL A 78 9.52 -2.89 -0.47
CA VAL A 78 10.48 -1.90 -0.98
C VAL A 78 11.81 -2.55 -1.37
N LEU A 79 12.33 -3.46 -0.54
CA LEU A 79 13.56 -4.21 -0.83
C LEU A 79 13.40 -5.06 -2.09
N LEU A 80 12.33 -5.84 -2.19
CA LEU A 80 12.05 -6.71 -3.34
C LEU A 80 11.89 -5.90 -4.64
N ASN A 81 11.21 -4.75 -4.59
CA ASN A 81 11.05 -3.88 -5.77
C ASN A 81 12.37 -3.22 -6.18
N SER A 82 13.22 -2.84 -5.21
CA SER A 82 14.56 -2.31 -5.49
C SER A 82 15.44 -3.36 -6.15
N SER A 83 15.38 -4.61 -5.69
CA SER A 83 16.09 -5.74 -6.31
C SER A 83 15.61 -6.04 -7.73
N LYS A 84 14.30 -5.96 -8.01
CA LYS A 84 13.75 -6.13 -9.37
C LYS A 84 14.25 -5.06 -10.34
N ASN A 85 14.31 -3.80 -9.91
CA ASN A 85 14.85 -2.71 -10.72
C ASN A 85 16.35 -2.88 -11.04
N ASN A 86 17.11 -3.54 -10.16
CA ASN A 86 18.52 -3.84 -10.39
C ASN A 86 18.73 -5.02 -11.36
N LEU A 87 17.85 -6.03 -11.33
CA LEU A 87 17.87 -7.15 -12.29
C LEU A 87 17.54 -6.69 -13.72
N GLN A 88 16.53 -5.85 -13.90
CA GLN A 88 16.18 -5.31 -15.24
C GLN A 88 17.31 -4.47 -15.85
N LYS A 89 18.10 -3.77 -15.03
CA LYS A 89 19.28 -3.03 -15.49
C LYS A 89 20.42 -3.96 -15.93
N LEU A 90 20.56 -5.14 -15.32
CA LEU A 90 21.55 -6.14 -15.72
C LEU A 90 21.18 -6.81 -17.05
N GLU A 91 19.90 -7.13 -17.26
CA GLU A 91 19.41 -7.70 -18.53
C GLU A 91 19.53 -6.72 -19.72
N HIS A 92 19.52 -5.41 -19.49
CA HIS A 92 19.77 -4.41 -20.53
C HIS A 92 21.25 -4.07 -20.74
N MET A 93 22.15 -4.49 -19.87
CA MET A 93 23.60 -4.23 -20.01
C MET A 93 24.35 -5.35 -20.73
N TYR A 94 23.78 -6.55 -20.81
CA TYR A 94 24.29 -7.63 -21.64
C TYR A 94 23.43 -7.77 -22.89
N PRO A 95 23.82 -7.20 -24.05
CA PRO A 95 23.25 -7.68 -25.30
C PRO A 95 23.53 -9.19 -25.34
N SER A 96 22.47 -9.97 -25.60
CA SER A 96 22.55 -11.38 -25.94
C SER A 96 23.53 -11.53 -27.11
N ASP A 97 24.81 -11.67 -26.81
CA ASP A 97 25.80 -11.96 -27.83
C ASP A 97 25.57 -13.41 -28.21
N GLY A 98 24.93 -13.57 -29.37
CA GLY A 98 24.51 -14.86 -29.88
C GLY A 98 25.71 -15.77 -29.96
N THR A 99 25.84 -16.69 -29.01
CA THR A 99 26.74 -17.83 -29.13
C THR A 99 26.22 -18.66 -30.29
N LYS A 100 26.77 -18.40 -31.49
CA LYS A 100 26.66 -19.32 -32.61
C LYS A 100 27.44 -20.57 -32.21
N GLU A 101 26.73 -21.55 -31.67
CA GLU A 101 27.20 -22.93 -31.60
C GLU A 101 27.62 -23.35 -33.01
N SER A 102 28.92 -23.37 -33.24
CA SER A 102 29.51 -23.87 -34.47
C SER A 102 29.58 -25.39 -34.34
N ILE A 103 28.47 -26.07 -34.63
CA ILE A 103 28.47 -27.52 -34.82
C ILE A 103 28.92 -27.75 -36.27
N SER A 104 30.21 -28.02 -36.46
CA SER A 104 30.73 -28.57 -37.71
C SER A 104 30.65 -30.09 -37.64
N ILE A 105 29.92 -30.67 -38.61
CA ILE A 105 29.89 -32.11 -38.93
C ILE A 105 31.09 -32.44 -39.82
#